data_AF-A0A7X4B5M7-F1
#
_entry.id   AF-A0A7X4B5M7-F1
#
_cell.length_a   1.000
_cell.length_b   1.000
_cell.length_c   1.000
_cell.angle_alpha   90.00
_cell.angle_beta   90.00
_cell.angle_gamma   90.00
#
_symmetry.space_group_name_H-M   'P 1'
#
loop_
_entity.id
_entity.type
_entity.pdbx_description
1 polymer ?
#
loop_
_entity_poly.entity_id
_entity_poly.type
_entity_poly.pdbx_seq_one_letter_code
_entity_poly.pdbx_strand_id
1 'polypeptide(L)'
;MLSRFYTQTRIGMMLLFVSMLIFTPILSEAHETEFPSKKLDGIFPEAKKFVKRNVVLTNDKITSIEKELGSKLRKEDLKPIFYIAISGEKKPLGLVLFVDVQGPSGVMDGGVGLNMKGKVVKVEVYDHKESEAIASEKFLKQFIDKGIDDNFQVGKDITAVEGQEEASKAVALMPKKTLVMSYALFLKRKPKPDDDTKPEPEETPEELPEVEDLRELMTLMVDDYYVIVDYFDEDEGKEDAVAAAKRLALYAKLIPDFEPPKNSDKTEEYVNVQEKFTKTVTEFATALDKNGITDETRKKWDEIVTFVNQVHTRFTEEGIDLDAY
;
A
#
# COMPACT_ATOMS: atom_id res chain seq x y z
N MET A 1 22.13 -58.57 50.91
CA MET A 1 20.96 -57.68 51.12
C MET A 1 21.46 -56.24 51.33
N LEU A 2 22.07 -55.65 50.30
CA LEU A 2 22.70 -54.31 50.35
C LEU A 2 23.00 -53.86 48.91
N SER A 3 22.00 -53.34 48.19
CA SER A 3 22.21 -52.50 46.98
C SER A 3 20.92 -51.91 46.41
N ARG A 4 20.10 -51.24 47.24
CA ARG A 4 18.91 -50.52 46.74
C ARG A 4 18.68 -49.14 47.39
N PHE A 5 19.74 -48.37 47.60
CA PHE A 5 19.60 -47.00 48.13
C PHE A 5 20.53 -45.96 47.49
N TYR A 6 21.05 -46.20 46.29
CA TYR A 6 22.03 -45.27 45.68
C TYR A 6 21.75 -44.94 44.21
N THR A 7 20.50 -44.61 43.87
CA THR A 7 20.16 -44.16 42.50
C THR A 7 18.96 -43.21 42.46
N GLN A 8 18.72 -42.40 43.50
CA GLN A 8 17.53 -41.53 43.54
C GLN A 8 17.79 -40.05 43.90
N THR A 9 19.04 -39.58 43.87
CA THR A 9 19.36 -38.19 44.27
C THR A 9 20.22 -37.39 43.29
N ARG A 10 20.42 -37.87 42.05
CA ARG A 10 21.19 -37.10 41.04
C ARG A 10 20.45 -36.68 39.77
N ILE A 11 19.23 -37.17 39.54
CA ILE A 11 18.43 -36.76 38.37
C ILE A 11 17.56 -35.52 38.70
N GLY A 12 17.25 -35.28 39.98
CA GLY A 12 16.38 -34.16 40.38
C GLY A 12 17.03 -32.77 40.37
N MET A 13 18.37 -32.67 40.37
CA MET A 13 19.05 -31.36 40.54
C MET A 13 19.58 -30.76 39.23
N MET A 14 19.59 -31.52 38.12
CA MET A 14 19.97 -30.99 36.79
C MET A 14 18.77 -30.50 35.97
N LEU A 15 17.54 -30.91 36.30
CA LEU A 15 16.32 -30.45 35.64
C LEU A 15 15.82 -29.09 36.15
N LEU A 16 16.35 -28.59 37.27
CA LEU A 16 15.94 -27.31 37.86
C LEU A 16 16.75 -26.11 37.33
N PHE A 17 17.85 -26.33 36.61
CA PHE A 17 18.67 -25.26 36.02
C PHE A 17 18.39 -25.00 34.53
N VAL A 18 17.72 -25.92 33.82
CA VAL A 18 17.34 -25.73 32.39
C VAL A 18 15.97 -25.06 32.26
N SER A 19 15.14 -25.09 33.31
CA SER A 19 13.84 -24.42 33.34
C SER A 19 13.91 -22.89 33.57
N MET A 20 15.07 -22.35 33.99
CA MET A 20 15.17 -20.95 34.44
C MET A 20 15.88 -20.02 33.44
N LEU A 21 16.18 -20.50 32.23
CA LEU A 21 16.84 -19.73 31.16
C LEU A 21 15.95 -19.45 29.93
N ILE A 22 14.64 -19.75 29.98
CA ILE A 22 13.72 -19.56 28.83
C ILE A 22 12.53 -18.64 29.17
N PHE A 23 12.74 -17.65 30.04
CA PHE A 23 11.77 -16.58 30.28
C PHE A 23 12.49 -15.24 30.51
N THR A 24 13.44 -14.91 29.64
CA THR A 24 13.64 -13.50 29.31
C THR A 24 12.56 -13.14 28.29
N PRO A 25 11.57 -12.29 28.60
CA PRO A 25 10.78 -11.70 27.54
C PRO A 25 11.77 -10.91 26.68
N ILE A 26 11.99 -11.39 25.46
CA ILE A 26 12.53 -10.53 24.42
C ILE A 26 11.46 -9.45 24.30
N LEU A 27 11.76 -8.26 24.82
CA LEU A 27 11.11 -7.03 24.39
C LEU A 27 11.47 -6.86 22.92
N SER A 28 10.77 -7.63 22.08
CA SER A 28 10.58 -7.28 20.70
C SER A 28 9.67 -6.07 20.76
N GLU A 29 10.14 -4.93 20.24
CA GLU A 29 9.25 -3.85 19.81
C GLU A 29 8.31 -4.47 18.79
N ALA A 30 7.15 -4.90 19.27
CA ALA A 30 6.08 -5.39 18.44
C ALA A 30 5.49 -4.15 17.78
N HIS A 31 5.95 -3.83 16.56
CA HIS A 31 5.11 -3.10 15.63
C HIS A 31 3.75 -3.81 15.61
N GLU A 32 2.67 -3.05 15.83
CA GLU A 32 1.29 -3.55 15.99
C GLU A 32 0.97 -4.65 14.97
N THR A 33 1.00 -5.90 15.41
CA THR A 33 0.51 -7.07 14.66
C THR A 33 -1.02 -7.15 14.66
N GLU A 34 -1.66 -6.28 15.45
CA GLU A 34 -3.10 -6.14 15.55
C GLU A 34 -3.58 -5.01 14.63
N PHE A 35 -4.74 -5.19 14.01
CA PHE A 35 -5.33 -4.19 13.13
C PHE A 35 -5.64 -2.90 13.91
N PRO A 36 -5.10 -1.73 13.53
CA PRO A 36 -5.12 -0.53 14.35
C PRO A 36 -6.45 0.24 14.29
N SER A 37 -7.59 -0.45 14.46
CA SER A 37 -8.95 0.09 14.30
C SER A 37 -9.14 1.44 15.03
N LYS A 38 -8.73 1.53 16.30
CA LYS A 38 -8.95 2.75 17.09
C LYS A 38 -8.19 3.96 16.53
N LYS A 39 -6.96 3.76 16.05
CA LYS A 39 -6.15 4.83 15.43
C LYS A 39 -6.76 5.24 14.09
N LEU A 40 -7.21 4.26 13.29
CA LEU A 40 -7.87 4.48 12.01
C LEU A 40 -9.19 5.26 12.14
N ASP A 41 -10.04 4.89 13.11
CA ASP A 41 -11.29 5.59 13.42
C ASP A 41 -11.05 7.04 13.88
N GLY A 42 -9.89 7.31 14.52
CA GLY A 42 -9.47 8.67 14.89
C GLY A 42 -9.17 9.55 13.68
N ILE A 43 -8.71 8.97 12.57
CA ILE A 43 -8.34 9.67 11.34
C ILE A 43 -9.53 9.81 10.38
N PHE A 44 -10.29 8.74 10.15
CA PHE A 44 -11.49 8.73 9.30
C PHE A 44 -12.71 8.20 10.07
N PRO A 45 -13.33 9.00 10.95
CA PRO A 45 -14.44 8.56 11.78
C PRO A 45 -15.71 8.19 10.98
N GLU A 46 -15.85 8.70 9.76
CA GLU A 46 -16.95 8.39 8.85
C GLU A 46 -16.75 7.09 8.05
N ALA A 47 -15.56 6.49 8.10
CA ALA A 47 -15.30 5.20 7.46
C ALA A 47 -16.15 4.09 8.10
N LYS A 48 -16.63 3.17 7.26
CA LYS A 48 -17.34 1.95 7.69
C LYS A 48 -16.47 0.72 7.66
N LYS A 49 -15.44 0.73 6.80
CA LYS A 49 -14.41 -0.29 6.75
C LYS A 49 -13.08 0.33 6.33
N PHE A 50 -11.99 -0.36 6.67
CA PHE A 50 -10.67 -0.07 6.13
C PHE A 50 -10.12 -1.32 5.44
N VAL A 51 -9.56 -1.13 4.25
CA VAL A 51 -8.91 -2.20 3.47
C VAL A 51 -7.41 -2.04 3.59
N LYS A 52 -6.71 -3.13 3.92
CA LYS A 52 -5.27 -3.13 4.12
C LYS A 52 -4.56 -3.46 2.80
N ARG A 53 -3.69 -2.56 2.32
CA ARG A 53 -2.84 -2.77 1.16
C ARG A 53 -1.37 -2.85 1.59
N ASN A 54 -0.76 -4.01 1.37
CA ASN A 54 0.66 -4.22 1.64
C ASN A 54 1.44 -3.97 0.35
N VAL A 55 2.44 -3.10 0.40
CA VAL A 55 3.26 -2.80 -0.77
C VAL A 55 4.72 -3.14 -0.50
N VAL A 56 5.42 -3.64 -1.50
CA VAL A 56 6.88 -3.78 -1.48
C VAL A 56 7.45 -2.72 -2.40
N LEU A 57 8.35 -1.88 -1.87
CA LEU A 57 9.00 -0.84 -2.69
C LEU A 57 10.11 -1.45 -3.54
N THR A 58 10.10 -1.18 -4.85
CA THR A 58 11.21 -1.47 -5.75
C THR A 58 12.39 -0.51 -5.47
N ASN A 59 13.60 -0.88 -5.87
CA ASN A 59 14.79 -0.04 -5.67
C ASN A 59 14.67 1.35 -6.32
N ASP A 60 14.00 1.43 -7.47
CA ASP A 60 13.78 2.71 -8.17
C ASP A 60 12.81 3.60 -7.40
N LYS A 61 11.72 3.02 -6.87
CA LYS A 61 10.77 3.73 -6.00
C LYS A 61 11.44 4.20 -4.72
N ILE A 62 12.25 3.35 -4.07
CA ILE A 62 13.04 3.73 -2.89
C ILE A 62 13.93 4.93 -3.22
N THR A 63 14.70 4.84 -4.30
CA THR A 63 15.64 5.91 -4.70
C THR A 63 14.91 7.23 -4.96
N SER A 64 13.77 7.18 -5.66
CA SER A 64 12.94 8.35 -5.93
C SER A 64 12.38 8.97 -4.65
N ILE A 65 11.81 8.16 -3.76
CA ILE A 65 11.26 8.62 -2.48
C ILE A 65 12.35 9.26 -1.62
N GLU A 66 13.50 8.60 -1.48
CA GLU A 66 14.62 9.11 -0.66
C GLU A 66 15.18 10.43 -1.19
N LYS A 67 15.22 10.59 -2.51
CA LYS A 67 15.63 11.85 -3.16
C LYS A 67 14.68 13.00 -2.80
N GLU A 68 13.37 12.77 -2.84
CA GLU A 68 12.36 13.77 -2.50
C GLU A 68 12.32 14.10 -1.00
N LEU A 69 12.57 13.10 -0.15
CA LEU A 69 12.66 13.31 1.29
C LEU A 69 13.96 13.99 1.72
N GLY A 70 15.05 13.74 1.00
CA GLY A 70 16.40 14.17 1.38
C GLY A 70 17.03 13.29 2.45
N SER A 71 16.47 12.10 2.68
CA SER A 71 16.92 11.14 3.70
C SER A 71 16.63 9.71 3.27
N LYS A 72 17.38 8.76 3.84
CA LYS A 72 17.15 7.32 3.62
C LYS A 72 15.84 6.86 4.28
N LEU A 73 15.14 5.95 3.63
CA LEU A 73 14.01 5.24 4.22
C LEU A 73 14.54 4.26 5.29
N ARG A 74 13.77 4.08 6.36
CA ARG A 74 14.09 3.05 7.36
C ARG A 74 13.70 1.69 6.82
N LYS A 75 14.22 0.62 7.43
CA LYS A 75 13.91 -0.75 7.03
C LYS A 75 12.41 -1.04 7.13
N GLU A 76 11.74 -0.45 8.12
CA GLU A 76 10.31 -0.57 8.35
C GLU A 76 9.49 0.09 7.22
N ASP A 77 10.02 1.16 6.60
CA ASP A 77 9.35 1.92 5.55
C ASP A 77 9.39 1.24 4.18
N LEU A 78 10.21 0.19 4.02
CA LEU A 78 10.36 -0.53 2.75
C LEU A 78 9.17 -1.44 2.42
N LYS A 79 8.35 -1.73 3.43
CA LYS A 79 7.15 -2.57 3.34
C LYS A 79 5.93 -1.84 3.91
N PRO A 80 5.56 -0.68 3.34
CA PRO A 80 4.48 0.12 3.90
C PRO A 80 3.14 -0.61 3.81
N ILE A 81 2.32 -0.35 4.81
CA ILE A 81 0.94 -0.82 4.87
C ILE A 81 0.03 0.40 4.78
N PHE A 82 -0.74 0.49 3.70
CA PHE A 82 -1.75 1.51 3.52
C PHE A 82 -3.10 0.99 3.97
N TYR A 83 -3.89 1.84 4.62
CA TYR A 83 -5.25 1.54 5.03
C TYR A 83 -6.21 2.44 4.26
N ILE A 84 -6.95 1.87 3.32
CA ILE A 84 -7.91 2.61 2.50
C ILE A 84 -9.23 2.72 3.27
N ALA A 85 -9.63 3.94 3.61
CA ALA A 85 -10.88 4.24 4.29
C ALA A 85 -12.04 4.17 3.30
N ILE A 86 -13.09 3.40 3.60
CA ILE A 86 -14.25 3.23 2.73
C ILE A 86 -15.52 3.61 3.47
N SER A 87 -16.33 4.46 2.85
CA SER A 87 -17.62 4.91 3.36
C SER A 87 -18.71 3.83 3.28
N GLY A 88 -19.88 4.09 3.88
CA GLY A 88 -21.03 3.18 3.82
C GLY A 88 -21.57 2.93 2.41
N GLU A 89 -21.29 3.82 1.46
CA GLU A 89 -21.67 3.69 0.04
C GLU A 89 -20.62 2.94 -0.79
N LYS A 90 -19.65 2.27 -0.14
CA LYS A 90 -18.49 1.63 -0.79
C LYS A 90 -17.57 2.60 -1.55
N LYS A 91 -17.69 3.91 -1.33
CA LYS A 91 -16.80 4.92 -1.92
C LYS A 91 -15.53 5.08 -1.07
N PRO A 92 -14.34 5.11 -1.68
CA PRO A 92 -13.10 5.40 -0.97
C PRO A 92 -13.10 6.87 -0.52
N LEU A 93 -12.70 7.09 0.73
CA LEU A 93 -12.62 8.40 1.37
C LEU A 93 -11.19 8.94 1.33
N GLY A 94 -10.23 8.02 1.35
CA GLY A 94 -8.82 8.33 1.45
C GLY A 94 -7.99 7.13 1.88
N LEU A 95 -6.73 7.39 2.21
CA LEU A 95 -5.79 6.41 2.73
C LEU A 95 -5.15 6.89 4.02
N VAL A 96 -4.71 5.95 4.85
CA VAL A 96 -3.89 6.20 6.03
C VAL A 96 -2.57 5.44 5.90
N LEU A 97 -1.47 6.10 6.25
CA LEU A 97 -0.18 5.47 6.47
C LEU A 97 0.28 5.77 7.89
N PHE A 98 0.70 4.72 8.60
CA PHE A 98 1.44 4.86 9.85
C PHE A 98 2.93 4.96 9.54
N VAL A 99 3.59 5.96 10.11
CA VAL A 99 4.98 6.29 9.79
C VAL A 99 5.77 6.60 11.04
N ASP A 100 6.99 6.07 11.06
CA ASP A 100 7.98 6.44 12.06
C ASP A 100 8.85 7.60 11.55
N VAL A 101 9.22 8.49 12.47
CA VAL A 101 10.22 9.55 12.25
C VAL A 101 11.18 9.64 13.44
N GLN A 102 12.42 10.07 13.18
CA GLN A 102 13.43 10.26 14.24
C GLN A 102 13.35 11.68 14.80
N GLY A 103 12.98 11.81 16.07
CA GLY A 103 13.07 13.04 16.86
C GLY A 103 14.33 13.10 17.74
N PRO A 104 14.58 14.24 18.42
CA PRO A 104 15.69 14.40 19.38
C PRO A 104 15.75 13.37 20.51
N SER A 105 14.59 12.95 21.01
CA SER A 105 14.42 12.10 22.19
C SER A 105 14.11 10.65 21.83
N GLY A 106 14.06 10.32 20.53
CA GLY A 106 13.81 8.97 20.04
C GLY A 106 12.95 8.91 18.79
N VAL A 107 12.54 7.71 18.43
CA VAL A 107 11.55 7.48 17.38
C VAL A 107 10.18 7.98 17.85
N MET A 108 9.43 8.56 16.92
CA MET A 108 8.02 8.94 17.10
C MET A 108 7.17 8.17 16.10
N ASP A 109 6.11 7.51 16.60
CA ASP A 109 5.06 6.86 15.80
C ASP A 109 3.92 7.86 15.54
N GLY A 110 3.40 7.86 14.33
CA GLY A 110 2.27 8.70 13.95
C GLY A 110 1.49 8.15 12.77
N GLY A 111 0.27 8.64 12.61
CA GLY A 111 -0.62 8.30 11.50
C GLY A 111 -0.97 9.54 10.70
N VAL A 112 -0.95 9.40 9.37
CA VAL A 112 -1.36 10.48 8.46
C VAL A 112 -2.44 9.97 7.53
N GLY A 113 -3.56 10.67 7.50
CA GLY A 113 -4.65 10.46 6.55
C GLY A 113 -4.53 11.41 5.36
N LEU A 114 -4.69 10.89 4.15
CA LEU A 114 -4.86 11.66 2.92
C LEU A 114 -6.24 11.40 2.32
N ASN A 115 -6.93 12.43 1.82
CA ASN A 115 -8.14 12.22 1.03
C ASN A 115 -7.80 11.74 -0.40
N MET A 116 -8.84 11.41 -1.18
CA MET A 116 -8.72 11.00 -2.58
C MET A 116 -8.06 12.03 -3.51
N LYS A 117 -7.91 13.28 -3.08
CA LYS A 117 -7.22 14.34 -3.83
C LYS A 117 -5.74 14.49 -3.43
N GLY A 118 -5.21 13.57 -2.63
CA GLY A 118 -3.84 13.62 -2.14
C GLY A 118 -3.58 14.79 -1.18
N LYS A 119 -4.62 15.25 -0.46
CA LYS A 119 -4.50 16.29 0.58
C LYS A 119 -4.58 15.69 1.96
N VAL A 120 -3.74 16.16 2.87
CA VAL A 120 -3.71 15.74 4.27
C VAL A 120 -5.03 16.10 4.94
N VAL A 121 -5.74 15.11 5.46
CA VAL A 121 -6.97 15.33 6.25
C VAL A 121 -6.69 15.38 7.74
N LYS A 122 -5.70 14.61 8.20
CA LYS A 122 -5.33 14.55 9.60
C LYS A 122 -3.92 13.99 9.79
N VAL A 123 -3.26 14.48 10.84
CA VAL A 123 -1.99 13.98 11.36
C VAL A 123 -2.19 13.71 12.83
N GLU A 124 -1.78 12.55 13.31
CA GLU A 124 -1.74 12.18 14.72
C GLU A 124 -0.36 11.65 15.09
N VAL A 125 0.10 11.96 16.30
CA VAL A 125 1.34 11.43 16.88
C VAL A 125 0.92 10.59 18.09
N TYR A 126 1.35 9.33 18.14
CA TYR A 126 0.88 8.35 19.14
C TYR A 126 1.92 8.11 20.22
N ASP A 127 3.05 7.49 19.86
CA ASP A 127 4.12 7.15 20.79
C ASP A 127 5.32 8.04 20.53
N HIS A 128 5.71 8.85 21.51
CA HIS A 128 6.89 9.69 21.46
C HIS A 128 7.48 9.95 22.85
N LYS A 129 8.72 10.45 22.89
CA LYS A 129 9.40 10.89 24.12
C LYS A 129 9.67 12.41 24.15
N GLU A 130 9.16 13.13 23.15
CA GLU A 130 9.22 14.59 23.07
C GLU A 130 8.17 15.27 23.96
N SER A 131 8.18 16.60 23.98
CA SER A 131 7.12 17.41 24.60
C SER A 131 5.76 17.16 23.96
N GLU A 132 4.71 16.93 24.75
CA GLU A 132 3.30 16.80 24.31
C GLU A 132 2.81 17.92 23.39
N ALA A 133 3.44 19.10 23.46
CA ALA A 133 3.09 20.22 22.59
C ALA A 133 3.28 19.91 21.08
N ILE A 134 4.17 18.97 20.72
CA ILE A 134 4.37 18.51 19.33
C ILE A 134 3.23 17.61 18.83
N ALA A 135 2.46 17.01 19.74
CA ALA A 135 1.27 16.23 19.42
C ALA A 135 -0.02 17.05 19.57
N SER A 136 0.10 18.34 19.92
CA SER A 136 -1.08 19.19 20.14
C SER A 136 -1.84 19.46 18.84
N GLU A 137 -3.17 19.47 18.93
CA GLU A 137 -4.05 19.80 17.80
C GLU A 137 -3.68 21.16 17.16
N LYS A 138 -3.30 22.14 17.99
CA LYS A 138 -2.87 23.47 17.52
C LYS A 138 -1.69 23.37 16.57
N PHE A 139 -0.72 22.51 16.85
CA PHE A 139 0.45 22.33 15.99
C PHE A 139 0.11 21.46 14.78
N LEU A 140 -0.55 20.32 14.98
CA LEU A 140 -0.83 19.34 13.93
C LEU A 140 -1.81 19.83 12.86
N LYS A 141 -2.76 20.71 13.20
CA LYS A 141 -3.71 21.27 12.21
C LYS A 141 -3.05 22.10 11.11
N GLN A 142 -1.80 22.53 11.30
CA GLN A 142 -1.03 23.25 10.27
C GLN A 142 -0.75 22.40 9.02
N PHE A 143 -0.89 21.07 9.15
CA PHE A 143 -0.65 20.13 8.04
C PHE A 143 -1.90 19.85 7.22
N ILE A 144 -3.10 20.14 7.72
CA ILE A 144 -4.37 19.86 7.04
C ILE A 144 -4.42 20.66 5.72
N ASP A 145 -4.99 20.03 4.68
CA ASP A 145 -5.12 20.52 3.31
C ASP A 145 -3.80 20.70 2.52
N LYS A 146 -2.64 20.43 3.14
CA LYS A 146 -1.38 20.35 2.40
C LYS A 146 -1.35 19.13 1.48
N GLY A 147 -0.77 19.29 0.31
CA GLY A 147 -0.52 18.26 -0.69
C GLY A 147 0.95 18.17 -1.06
N ILE A 148 1.23 17.38 -2.10
CA ILE A 148 2.60 17.02 -2.49
C ILE A 148 3.49 18.21 -2.91
N ASP A 149 2.88 19.28 -3.43
CA ASP A 149 3.58 20.48 -3.90
C ASP A 149 3.76 21.54 -2.80
N ASP A 150 3.15 21.34 -1.64
CA ASP A 150 3.24 22.26 -0.52
C ASP A 150 4.56 22.08 0.24
N ASN A 151 5.12 23.19 0.73
CA ASN A 151 6.32 23.14 1.57
C ASN A 151 5.96 22.80 3.03
N PHE A 152 6.89 22.09 3.68
CA PHE A 152 6.80 21.64 5.07
C PHE A 152 7.95 22.21 5.92
N GLN A 153 8.58 23.31 5.50
CA GLN A 153 9.74 23.85 6.22
C GLN A 153 9.30 24.51 7.54
N VAL A 154 9.70 23.90 8.65
CA VAL A 154 9.46 24.46 9.99
C VAL A 154 10.23 25.76 10.18
N GLY A 155 9.57 26.76 10.77
CA GLY A 155 10.07 28.13 10.91
C GLY A 155 9.80 29.03 9.70
N LYS A 156 9.24 28.47 8.61
CA LYS A 156 8.86 29.23 7.40
C LYS A 156 7.41 28.95 7.01
N ASP A 157 7.09 27.70 6.70
CA ASP A 157 5.76 27.27 6.25
C ASP A 157 4.94 26.64 7.38
N ILE A 158 5.63 26.12 8.40
CA ILE A 158 5.04 25.53 9.61
C ILE A 158 5.59 26.28 10.82
N THR A 159 4.72 26.77 11.69
CA THR A 159 5.15 27.40 12.95
C THR A 159 5.64 26.32 13.89
N ALA A 160 6.90 26.42 14.34
CA ALA A 160 7.49 25.50 15.31
C ALA A 160 6.79 25.62 16.68
N VAL A 161 6.80 24.53 17.43
CA VAL A 161 6.54 24.59 18.87
C VAL A 161 7.77 25.22 19.54
N GLU A 162 7.55 26.24 20.38
CA GLU A 162 8.61 27.00 21.04
C GLU A 162 9.54 26.10 21.86
N GLY A 163 10.85 26.17 21.58
CA GLY A 163 11.87 25.36 22.25
C GLY A 163 11.86 23.88 21.85
N GLN A 164 11.10 23.51 20.81
CA GLN A 164 10.94 22.16 20.29
C GLN A 164 11.11 22.15 18.76
N GLU A 165 12.02 22.96 18.23
CA GLU A 165 12.17 23.19 16.79
C GLU A 165 12.58 21.93 16.04
N GLU A 166 13.51 21.13 16.58
CA GLU A 166 13.96 19.88 15.97
C GLU A 166 12.89 18.78 16.03
N ALA A 167 12.16 18.67 17.14
CA ALA A 167 11.02 17.75 17.24
C ALA A 167 9.90 18.17 16.28
N SER A 168 9.64 19.47 16.14
CA SER A 168 8.68 20.01 15.17
C SER A 168 9.06 19.67 13.72
N LYS A 169 10.36 19.75 13.37
CA LYS A 169 10.87 19.33 12.05
C LYS A 169 10.63 17.85 11.82
N ALA A 170 10.91 17.01 12.81
CA ALA A 170 10.69 15.58 12.70
C ALA A 170 9.19 15.24 12.50
N VAL A 171 8.27 15.87 13.24
CA VAL A 171 6.83 15.68 13.02
C VAL A 171 6.39 16.16 11.63
N ALA A 172 6.94 17.28 11.14
CA ALA A 172 6.63 17.77 9.78
C ALA A 172 7.06 16.79 8.67
N LEU A 173 7.99 15.88 8.94
CA LEU A 173 8.35 14.80 8.00
C LEU A 173 7.26 13.73 7.88
N MET A 174 6.42 13.50 8.89
CA MET A 174 5.36 12.48 8.83
C MET A 174 4.40 12.70 7.63
N PRO A 175 3.76 13.87 7.48
CA PRO A 175 2.89 14.11 6.33
C PRO A 175 3.66 14.21 5.01
N LYS A 176 4.86 14.80 4.99
CA LYS A 176 5.71 14.86 3.78
C LYS A 176 6.03 13.45 3.27
N LYS A 177 6.47 12.56 4.17
CA LYS A 177 6.79 11.16 3.89
C LYS A 177 5.57 10.42 3.37
N THR A 178 4.42 10.57 4.04
CA THR A 178 3.17 9.95 3.59
C THR A 178 2.78 10.39 2.19
N LEU A 179 2.84 11.70 1.90
CA LEU A 179 2.56 12.23 0.56
C LEU A 179 3.51 11.67 -0.49
N VAL A 180 4.83 11.75 -0.26
CA VAL A 180 5.83 11.26 -1.23
C VAL A 180 5.66 9.77 -1.50
N MET A 181 5.47 8.96 -0.46
CA MET A 181 5.26 7.51 -0.61
C MET A 181 3.94 7.21 -1.34
N SER A 182 2.85 7.92 -1.01
CA SER A 182 1.55 7.71 -1.66
C SER A 182 1.57 8.09 -3.14
N TYR A 183 2.28 9.17 -3.51
CA TYR A 183 2.44 9.56 -4.92
C TYR A 183 3.36 8.60 -5.69
N ALA A 184 4.42 8.10 -5.08
CA ALA A 184 5.28 7.10 -5.72
C ALA A 184 4.57 5.76 -6.00
N LEU A 185 3.44 5.50 -5.31
CA LEU A 185 2.75 4.22 -5.35
C LEU A 185 1.38 4.26 -6.02
N PHE A 186 0.59 5.29 -5.78
CA PHE A 186 -0.82 5.32 -6.16
C PHE A 186 -1.22 6.58 -6.93
N LEU A 187 -0.54 7.71 -6.72
CA LEU A 187 -0.96 9.01 -7.27
C LEU A 187 0.08 9.55 -8.24
N LYS A 188 -0.24 9.63 -9.55
CA LYS A 188 0.67 10.27 -10.51
C LYS A 188 0.78 11.78 -10.22
N ARG A 189 2.01 12.31 -10.06
CA ARG A 189 2.23 13.76 -10.03
C ARG A 189 1.90 14.33 -11.42
N LYS A 190 1.17 15.45 -11.48
CA LYS A 190 1.19 16.29 -12.70
C LYS A 190 2.61 16.85 -12.83
N PRO A 191 3.23 16.82 -14.02
CA PRO A 191 4.54 17.40 -14.23
C PRO A 191 4.55 18.85 -13.77
N LYS A 192 5.50 19.22 -12.90
CA LYS A 192 5.69 20.61 -12.50
C LYS A 192 6.19 21.38 -13.73
N PRO A 193 5.53 22.47 -14.15
CA PRO A 193 6.10 23.31 -15.19
C PRO A 193 7.24 24.10 -14.55
N ASP A 194 8.49 23.75 -14.86
CA ASP A 194 9.54 24.77 -15.03
C ASP A 194 10.80 24.23 -15.73
N ASP A 195 11.27 25.10 -16.62
CA ASP A 195 12.56 25.30 -17.31
C ASP A 195 13.54 24.14 -17.55
N ASP A 196 14.05 24.16 -18.79
CA ASP A 196 15.14 23.37 -19.36
C ASP A 196 14.88 21.89 -19.71
N THR A 197 14.16 21.75 -20.82
CA THR A 197 14.34 20.77 -21.90
C THR A 197 15.42 19.70 -21.72
N LYS A 198 14.96 18.46 -21.59
CA LYS A 198 15.57 17.31 -22.28
C LYS A 198 14.42 16.45 -22.81
N PRO A 199 14.37 16.08 -24.10
CA PRO A 199 13.30 15.23 -24.60
C PRO A 199 13.33 13.92 -23.79
N GLU A 200 12.18 13.57 -23.22
CA GLU A 200 11.95 12.22 -22.70
C GLU A 200 12.29 11.22 -23.82
N PRO A 201 13.08 10.18 -23.54
CA PRO A 201 13.36 9.16 -24.53
C PRO A 201 12.05 8.50 -24.96
N GLU A 202 11.90 8.31 -26.27
CA GLU A 202 10.82 7.54 -26.90
C GLU A 202 10.53 6.26 -26.11
N GLU A 203 9.25 6.02 -25.84
CA GLU A 203 8.72 4.83 -25.18
C GLU A 203 9.37 3.57 -25.77
N THR A 204 10.22 2.95 -24.95
CA THR A 204 10.79 1.64 -25.23
C THR A 204 9.62 0.65 -25.13
N PRO A 205 9.53 -0.40 -25.98
CA PRO A 205 8.45 -1.37 -25.90
C PRO A 205 8.34 -1.88 -24.46
N GLU A 206 7.18 -1.73 -23.82
CA GLU A 206 6.94 -2.14 -22.42
C GLU A 206 7.41 -3.60 -22.24
N GLU A 207 8.60 -3.79 -21.66
CA GLU A 207 9.06 -5.10 -21.23
C GLU A 207 8.11 -5.58 -20.13
N LEU A 208 7.61 -6.81 -20.27
CA LEU A 208 6.75 -7.44 -19.28
C LEU A 208 7.47 -7.42 -17.92
N PRO A 209 6.83 -6.96 -16.83
CA PRO A 209 7.48 -6.94 -15.53
C PRO A 209 7.84 -8.37 -15.12
N GLU A 210 9.05 -8.55 -14.58
CA GLU A 210 9.39 -9.79 -13.87
C GLU A 210 8.54 -9.87 -12.61
N VAL A 211 7.65 -10.85 -12.57
CA VAL A 211 6.71 -11.11 -11.46
C VAL A 211 7.01 -12.47 -10.86
N GLU A 212 7.27 -12.52 -9.55
CA GLU A 212 7.72 -13.74 -8.87
C GLU A 212 6.58 -14.74 -8.63
N ASP A 213 5.35 -14.24 -8.42
CA ASP A 213 4.16 -15.06 -8.17
C ASP A 213 2.86 -14.41 -8.68
N LEU A 214 1.78 -15.20 -8.67
CA LEU A 214 0.45 -14.76 -9.11
C LEU A 214 -0.09 -13.60 -8.26
N ARG A 215 0.30 -13.50 -6.99
CA ARG A 215 -0.17 -12.43 -6.10
C ARG A 215 0.44 -11.09 -6.51
N GLU A 216 1.71 -11.08 -6.86
CA GLU A 216 2.39 -9.90 -7.40
C GLU A 216 1.76 -9.46 -8.73
N LEU A 217 1.51 -10.41 -9.64
CA LEU A 217 0.81 -10.13 -10.89
C LEU A 217 -0.59 -9.52 -10.64
N MET A 218 -1.36 -10.10 -9.73
CA MET A 218 -2.70 -9.59 -9.39
C MET A 218 -2.65 -8.19 -8.77
N THR A 219 -1.59 -7.86 -8.03
CA THR A 219 -1.41 -6.52 -7.46
C THR A 219 -1.21 -5.49 -8.58
N LEU A 220 -0.37 -5.78 -9.57
CA LEU A 220 -0.17 -4.91 -10.73
C LEU A 220 -1.47 -4.72 -11.53
N MET A 221 -2.27 -5.76 -11.67
CA MET A 221 -3.56 -5.69 -12.36
C MET A 221 -4.58 -4.82 -11.61
N VAL A 222 -4.54 -4.77 -10.28
CA VAL A 222 -5.48 -3.95 -9.49
C VAL A 222 -5.21 -2.45 -9.69
N ASP A 223 -3.95 -2.04 -9.76
CA ASP A 223 -3.60 -0.63 -9.99
C ASP A 223 -4.15 -0.13 -11.34
N ASP A 224 -3.92 -0.90 -12.41
CA ASP A 224 -4.43 -0.56 -13.73
C ASP A 224 -5.96 -0.64 -13.82
N TYR A 225 -6.59 -1.55 -13.07
CA TYR A 225 -8.04 -1.62 -12.94
C TYR A 225 -8.62 -0.30 -12.41
N TYR A 226 -8.05 0.28 -11.35
CA TYR A 226 -8.57 1.52 -10.78
C TYR A 226 -8.39 2.72 -11.71
N VAL A 227 -7.27 2.80 -12.45
CA VAL A 227 -7.09 3.85 -13.47
C VAL A 227 -8.20 3.81 -14.53
N ILE A 228 -8.64 2.61 -14.93
CA ILE A 228 -9.75 2.46 -15.89
C ILE A 228 -11.08 2.85 -15.25
N VAL A 229 -11.34 2.43 -14.00
CA VAL A 229 -12.56 2.79 -13.27
C VAL A 229 -12.69 4.30 -13.14
N ASP A 230 -11.61 4.99 -12.71
CA ASP A 230 -11.59 6.44 -12.57
C ASP A 230 -11.94 7.13 -13.89
N TYR A 231 -11.42 6.64 -15.02
CA TYR A 231 -11.80 7.18 -16.33
C TYR A 231 -13.29 6.96 -16.64
N PHE A 232 -13.86 5.79 -16.34
CA PHE A 232 -15.29 5.53 -16.57
C PHE A 232 -16.23 6.37 -15.69
N ASP A 233 -15.77 6.74 -14.50
CA ASP A 233 -16.52 7.50 -13.50
C ASP A 233 -16.37 9.02 -13.67
N GLU A 234 -15.17 9.49 -14.01
CA GLU A 234 -14.83 10.91 -14.09
C GLU A 234 -14.78 11.47 -15.52
N ASP A 235 -14.72 10.62 -16.54
CA ASP A 235 -14.55 11.00 -17.97
C ASP A 235 -13.28 11.84 -18.23
N GLU A 236 -12.27 11.70 -17.35
CA GLU A 236 -10.94 12.33 -17.46
C GLU A 236 -9.83 11.26 -17.52
N GLY A 237 -8.74 11.53 -18.24
CA GLY A 237 -7.57 10.63 -18.26
C GLY A 237 -7.61 9.49 -19.29
N LYS A 238 -8.23 9.70 -20.47
CA LYS A 238 -8.30 8.68 -21.55
C LYS A 238 -6.96 8.02 -21.85
N GLU A 239 -5.89 8.79 -22.02
CA GLU A 239 -4.56 8.26 -22.39
C GLU A 239 -4.03 7.30 -21.32
N ASP A 240 -4.16 7.66 -20.05
CA ASP A 240 -3.79 6.83 -18.90
C ASP A 240 -4.61 5.53 -18.84
N ALA A 241 -5.92 5.63 -19.05
CA ALA A 241 -6.81 4.46 -19.06
C ALA A 241 -6.54 3.52 -20.24
N VAL A 242 -6.18 4.06 -21.41
CA VAL A 242 -5.76 3.25 -22.56
C VAL A 242 -4.44 2.54 -22.29
N ALA A 243 -3.47 3.22 -21.69
CA ALA A 243 -2.21 2.61 -21.29
C ALA A 243 -2.43 1.51 -20.24
N ALA A 244 -3.27 1.77 -19.22
CA ALA A 244 -3.65 0.80 -18.21
C ALA A 244 -4.36 -0.43 -18.82
N ALA A 245 -5.27 -0.23 -19.78
CA ALA A 245 -5.94 -1.34 -20.45
C ALA A 245 -4.96 -2.20 -21.28
N LYS A 246 -3.96 -1.58 -21.91
CA LYS A 246 -2.90 -2.28 -22.64
C LYS A 246 -2.03 -3.11 -21.67
N ARG A 247 -1.62 -2.54 -20.54
CA ARG A 247 -0.89 -3.28 -19.50
C ARG A 247 -1.70 -4.42 -18.90
N LEU A 248 -2.99 -4.24 -18.61
CA LEU A 248 -3.86 -5.34 -18.21
C LEU A 248 -3.89 -6.48 -19.23
N ALA A 249 -3.93 -6.15 -20.52
CA ALA A 249 -3.87 -7.16 -21.58
C ALA A 249 -2.51 -7.88 -21.64
N LEU A 250 -1.43 -7.20 -21.26
CA LEU A 250 -0.10 -7.81 -21.11
C LEU A 250 -0.06 -8.73 -19.88
N TYR A 251 -0.52 -8.28 -18.72
CA TYR A 251 -0.57 -9.07 -17.49
C TYR A 251 -1.45 -10.32 -17.63
N ALA A 252 -2.58 -10.20 -18.32
CA ALA A 252 -3.45 -11.34 -18.62
C ALA A 252 -2.72 -12.49 -19.34
N LYS A 253 -1.70 -12.18 -20.16
CA LYS A 253 -0.88 -13.19 -20.86
C LYS A 253 0.10 -13.91 -19.95
N LEU A 254 0.44 -13.34 -18.79
CA LEU A 254 1.34 -13.95 -17.81
C LEU A 254 0.62 -14.92 -16.87
N ILE A 255 -0.71 -14.84 -16.76
CA ILE A 255 -1.50 -15.72 -15.87
C ILE A 255 -1.23 -17.22 -16.12
N PRO A 256 -1.11 -17.72 -17.37
CA PRO A 256 -0.78 -19.12 -17.63
C PRO A 256 0.61 -19.56 -17.13
N ASP A 257 1.54 -18.63 -16.93
CA ASP A 257 2.90 -18.93 -16.47
C ASP A 257 2.94 -19.25 -14.96
N PHE A 258 1.88 -18.89 -14.23
CA PHE A 258 1.69 -19.24 -12.83
C PHE A 258 0.92 -20.56 -12.71
N GLU A 259 1.44 -21.48 -11.90
CA GLU A 259 1.02 -22.90 -11.84
C GLU A 259 -0.50 -23.12 -11.90
N PRO A 260 -0.98 -24.16 -12.61
CA PRO A 260 -2.40 -24.51 -12.61
C PRO A 260 -2.88 -24.83 -11.19
N PRO A 261 -4.17 -24.56 -10.85
CA PRO A 261 -4.72 -24.91 -9.56
C PRO A 261 -4.50 -26.40 -9.27
N LYS A 262 -4.32 -26.75 -7.98
CA LYS A 262 -3.99 -28.10 -7.45
C LYS A 262 -4.84 -29.28 -7.94
N ASN A 263 -5.88 -29.04 -8.76
CA ASN A 263 -6.71 -30.05 -9.42
C ASN A 263 -6.29 -30.24 -10.89
N SER A 264 -5.43 -31.23 -11.14
CA SER A 264 -4.96 -31.66 -12.48
C SER A 264 -6.07 -32.01 -13.47
N ASP A 265 -7.28 -32.28 -12.98
CA ASP A 265 -8.40 -32.81 -13.77
C ASP A 265 -9.22 -31.72 -14.48
N LYS A 266 -8.92 -30.43 -14.26
CA LYS A 266 -9.61 -29.27 -14.87
C LYS A 266 -8.73 -28.42 -15.80
N THR A 267 -7.58 -28.93 -16.21
CA THR A 267 -6.57 -28.17 -16.96
C THR A 267 -7.11 -27.58 -18.27
N GLU A 268 -7.91 -28.32 -19.04
CA GLU A 268 -8.50 -27.80 -20.29
C GLU A 268 -9.53 -26.68 -20.06
N GLU A 269 -10.36 -26.80 -19.03
CA GLU A 269 -11.34 -25.75 -18.69
C GLU A 269 -10.65 -24.47 -18.20
N TYR A 270 -9.59 -24.62 -17.40
CA TYR A 270 -8.81 -23.49 -16.89
C TYR A 270 -8.08 -22.74 -18.02
N VAL A 271 -7.46 -23.48 -18.95
CA VAL A 271 -6.82 -22.89 -20.14
C VAL A 271 -7.83 -22.14 -21.00
N ASN A 272 -9.00 -22.74 -21.26
CA ASN A 272 -10.08 -22.06 -22.02
C ASN A 272 -10.54 -20.77 -21.34
N VAL A 273 -10.60 -20.77 -20.01
CA VAL A 273 -10.94 -19.60 -19.20
C VAL A 273 -9.87 -18.51 -19.31
N GLN A 274 -8.59 -18.86 -19.18
CA GLN A 274 -7.48 -17.91 -19.33
C GLN A 274 -7.42 -17.31 -20.73
N GLU A 275 -7.54 -18.13 -21.78
CA GLU A 275 -7.57 -17.67 -23.17
C GLU A 275 -8.72 -16.70 -23.43
N LYS A 276 -9.91 -17.03 -22.91
CA LYS A 276 -11.09 -16.16 -23.02
C LYS A 276 -10.86 -14.84 -22.29
N PHE A 277 -10.31 -14.86 -21.08
CA PHE A 277 -9.98 -13.64 -20.33
C PHE A 277 -9.03 -12.73 -21.11
N THR A 278 -7.88 -13.27 -21.52
CA THR A 278 -6.85 -12.54 -22.24
C THR A 278 -7.39 -11.94 -23.53
N LYS A 279 -8.21 -12.69 -24.26
CA LYS A 279 -8.89 -12.19 -25.46
C LYS A 279 -9.82 -11.03 -25.13
N THR A 280 -10.70 -11.16 -24.12
CA THR A 280 -11.66 -10.10 -23.77
C THR A 280 -10.95 -8.82 -23.33
N VAL A 281 -9.91 -8.92 -22.50
CA VAL A 281 -9.13 -7.75 -22.05
C VAL A 281 -8.40 -7.08 -23.23
N THR A 282 -7.85 -7.87 -24.16
CA THR A 282 -7.19 -7.33 -25.36
C THR A 282 -8.17 -6.60 -26.29
N GLU A 283 -9.35 -7.18 -26.51
CA GLU A 283 -10.41 -6.53 -27.30
C GLU A 283 -10.92 -5.26 -26.63
N PHE A 284 -11.06 -5.27 -25.31
CA PHE A 284 -11.42 -4.09 -24.53
C PHE A 284 -10.37 -2.98 -24.69
N ALA A 285 -9.09 -3.28 -24.50
CA ALA A 285 -8.01 -2.30 -24.65
C ALA A 285 -8.00 -1.68 -26.05
N THR A 286 -8.19 -2.49 -27.09
CA THR A 286 -8.28 -2.04 -28.48
C THR A 286 -9.48 -1.12 -28.71
N ALA A 287 -10.65 -1.49 -28.16
CA ALA A 287 -11.87 -0.70 -28.30
C ALA A 287 -11.79 0.63 -27.52
N LEU A 288 -11.20 0.61 -26.33
CA LEU A 288 -10.99 1.78 -25.48
C LEU A 288 -10.04 2.79 -26.14
N ASP A 289 -8.94 2.30 -26.72
CA ASP A 289 -7.98 3.13 -27.47
C ASP A 289 -8.68 3.87 -28.63
N LYS A 290 -9.35 3.07 -29.47
CA LYS A 290 -9.99 3.57 -30.69
C LYS A 290 -11.16 4.51 -30.41
N ASN A 291 -12.04 4.13 -29.49
CA ASN A 291 -13.36 4.74 -29.35
C ASN A 291 -13.56 5.53 -28.05
N GLY A 292 -12.68 5.37 -27.05
CA GLY A 292 -12.91 5.93 -25.72
C GLY A 292 -14.10 5.29 -25.00
N ILE A 293 -14.80 6.08 -24.17
CA ILE A 293 -16.00 5.61 -23.45
C ILE A 293 -17.18 5.57 -24.40
N THR A 294 -17.75 4.38 -24.56
CA THR A 294 -18.92 4.08 -25.39
C THR A 294 -19.74 2.99 -24.70
N ASP A 295 -20.98 2.78 -25.13
CA ASP A 295 -21.79 1.66 -24.65
C ASP A 295 -21.13 0.31 -24.93
N GLU A 296 -20.39 0.19 -26.04
CA GLU A 296 -19.65 -1.02 -26.39
C GLU A 296 -18.47 -1.26 -25.44
N THR A 297 -17.68 -0.22 -25.15
CA THR A 297 -16.54 -0.35 -24.22
C THR A 297 -16.99 -0.56 -22.78
N ARG A 298 -18.09 0.08 -22.33
CA ARG A 298 -18.73 -0.21 -21.04
C ARG A 298 -19.19 -1.66 -20.95
N LYS A 299 -19.87 -2.15 -21.98
CA LYS A 299 -20.31 -3.56 -22.03
C LYS A 299 -19.15 -4.54 -21.96
N LYS A 300 -18.06 -4.30 -22.70
CA LYS A 300 -16.85 -5.14 -22.64
C LYS A 300 -16.20 -5.12 -21.26
N TRP A 301 -16.19 -3.96 -20.60
CA TRP A 301 -15.70 -3.83 -19.23
C TRP A 301 -16.55 -4.64 -18.24
N ASP A 302 -17.88 -4.52 -18.32
CA ASP A 302 -18.81 -5.30 -17.49
C ASP A 302 -18.66 -6.82 -17.71
N GLU A 303 -18.39 -7.23 -18.96
CA GLU A 303 -18.09 -8.63 -19.30
C GLU A 303 -16.79 -9.11 -18.61
N ILE A 304 -15.74 -8.29 -18.57
CA ILE A 304 -14.48 -8.60 -17.87
C ILE A 304 -14.73 -8.76 -16.38
N VAL A 305 -15.39 -7.77 -15.75
CA VAL A 305 -15.67 -7.79 -14.30
C VAL A 305 -16.53 -9.00 -13.93
N THR A 306 -17.57 -9.28 -14.72
CA THR A 306 -18.42 -10.46 -14.52
C THR A 306 -17.64 -11.75 -14.67
N PHE A 307 -16.77 -11.83 -15.67
CA PHE A 307 -15.96 -13.01 -15.95
C PHE A 307 -14.99 -13.31 -14.80
N VAL A 308 -14.27 -12.31 -14.30
CA VAL A 308 -13.34 -12.45 -13.16
C VAL A 308 -14.07 -12.99 -11.93
N ASN A 309 -15.24 -12.43 -11.61
CA ASN A 309 -16.07 -12.89 -10.49
C ASN A 309 -16.54 -14.35 -10.64
N GLN A 310 -16.91 -14.76 -11.85
CA GLN A 310 -17.35 -16.14 -12.14
C GLN A 310 -16.20 -17.14 -12.04
N VAL A 311 -15.05 -16.80 -12.63
CA VAL A 311 -13.85 -17.65 -12.64
C VAL A 311 -13.36 -17.90 -11.23
N HIS A 312 -13.23 -16.85 -10.43
CA HIS A 312 -12.77 -17.02 -9.07
C HIS A 312 -13.69 -17.93 -8.26
N THR A 313 -14.99 -17.63 -8.20
CA THR A 313 -15.98 -18.46 -7.49
C THR A 313 -15.88 -19.94 -7.87
N ARG A 314 -15.49 -20.23 -9.12
CA ARG A 314 -15.35 -21.59 -9.66
C ARG A 314 -14.03 -22.28 -9.28
N PHE A 315 -12.93 -21.55 -9.14
CA PHE A 315 -11.58 -22.12 -8.98
C PHE A 315 -10.98 -21.98 -7.59
N THR A 316 -11.52 -21.12 -6.73
CA THR A 316 -11.01 -20.91 -5.37
C THR A 316 -11.94 -21.45 -4.28
N GLU A 317 -13.12 -21.98 -4.63
CA GLU A 317 -14.20 -22.44 -3.71
C GLU A 317 -14.73 -21.37 -2.73
N GLU A 318 -14.09 -20.19 -2.67
CA GLU A 318 -14.46 -19.01 -1.89
C GLU A 318 -14.68 -17.82 -2.85
N GLY A 319 -15.51 -16.82 -2.49
CA GLY A 319 -15.69 -15.60 -3.32
C GLY A 319 -14.42 -14.74 -3.37
N ILE A 320 -14.26 -13.84 -4.36
CA ILE A 320 -13.10 -12.94 -4.35
C ILE A 320 -13.34 -12.00 -3.20
N ASP A 321 -12.50 -12.09 -2.17
CA ASP A 321 -12.33 -10.96 -1.28
C ASP A 321 -11.29 -10.02 -1.91
N LEU A 322 -11.75 -9.11 -2.78
CA LEU A 322 -10.90 -8.04 -3.30
C LEU A 322 -10.43 -7.11 -2.16
N ASP A 323 -11.03 -7.23 -0.96
CA ASP A 323 -10.59 -6.57 0.28
C ASP A 323 -9.44 -7.34 0.99
N ALA A 324 -9.07 -8.56 0.56
CA ALA A 324 -7.96 -9.35 1.11
C ALA A 324 -6.62 -9.20 0.35
N TYR A 325 -6.67 -8.63 -0.85
CA TYR A 325 -5.52 -8.21 -1.66
C TYR A 325 -5.35 -6.70 -1.52
#